data_AF-A0A9J6GVA9-F1
#
_entry.id   AF-A0A9J6GVA9-F1
#
_cell.length_a   1.000
_cell.length_b   1.000
_cell.length_c   1.000
_cell.angle_alpha   90.00
_cell.angle_beta   90.00
_cell.angle_gamma   90.00
#
_symmetry.space_group_name_H-M   'P 1'
#
loop_
_entity.id
_entity.type
_entity.pdbx_description
1 polymer ?
#
loop_
_entity_poly.entity_id
_entity_poly.type
_entity_poly.pdbx_seq_one_letter_code
_entity_poly.pdbx_strand_id
1 'polypeptide(L)'
;MAASNSATERLSRRFPKFKIKTSIVGDSLIRHVFNYFDPSNTSAPGFVSYGGAMFEDVLATLEYLPTGVETLVLQLGTVDLARRRSAAAVAELKRTVKRIRQRRPEMKTILLSFPLSRAPNRRRGGANRNFVRWFNAEAQRYAREVRQLCRGGVLGHRIFYIDHGFLTLPPWRFLAFDGLHASFEGVEVLAQHFKERLRYHRPRWASAPRLTEETDNHDQASPPAGLPPCPPRPPCLPCPQRPPRPTPSRAPPVPERRYLTRLATKAASQPNREAEN
;
A
#
# COMPACT_ATOMS: atom_id res chain seq x y z
N MET A 1 -26.02 -10.06 22.10
CA MET A 1 -25.47 -11.33 21.58
C MET A 1 -24.07 -11.05 21.05
N ALA A 2 -23.03 -11.38 21.81
CA ALA A 2 -21.63 -11.08 21.48
C ALA A 2 -20.85 -12.39 21.46
N ALA A 3 -20.77 -13.04 20.29
CA ALA A 3 -20.03 -14.27 20.09
C ALA A 3 -19.27 -14.20 18.76
N SER A 4 -18.35 -13.24 18.63
CA SER A 4 -17.42 -13.15 17.48
C SER A 4 -16.01 -12.72 17.90
N ASN A 5 -15.56 -13.16 19.07
CA ASN A 5 -14.16 -13.03 19.53
C ASN A 5 -13.38 -14.35 19.30
N SER A 6 -13.74 -15.12 18.26
CA SER A 6 -13.79 -16.59 18.33
C SER A 6 -12.50 -17.38 18.07
N ALA A 7 -11.41 -16.80 17.57
CA ALA A 7 -10.17 -17.57 17.33
C ALA A 7 -8.89 -16.76 17.57
N THR A 8 -8.87 -15.52 17.08
CA THR A 8 -7.75 -14.59 17.23
C THR A 8 -7.46 -14.26 18.69
N GLU A 9 -8.49 -14.04 19.50
CA GLU A 9 -8.31 -13.72 20.92
C GLU A 9 -7.80 -14.94 21.71
N ARG A 10 -8.25 -16.15 21.36
CA ARG A 10 -7.74 -17.40 21.94
C ARG A 10 -6.27 -17.63 21.59
N LEU A 11 -5.86 -17.35 20.35
CA LEU A 11 -4.47 -17.42 19.91
C LEU A 11 -3.58 -16.40 20.63
N SER A 12 -4.03 -15.14 20.76
CA SER A 12 -3.28 -14.11 21.49
C SER A 12 -3.14 -14.40 22.99
N ARG A 13 -4.11 -15.10 23.60
CA ARG A 13 -4.02 -15.56 25.00
C ARG A 13 -3.08 -16.76 25.15
N ARG A 14 -3.09 -17.70 24.20
CA ARG A 14 -2.24 -18.90 24.21
C ARG A 14 -0.78 -18.60 23.92
N PHE A 15 -0.50 -17.52 23.19
CA PHE A 15 0.84 -17.07 22.84
C PHE A 15 1.06 -15.60 23.24
N PRO A 16 1.16 -15.28 24.54
CA PRO A 16 1.19 -13.89 25.03
C PRO A 16 2.43 -13.10 24.61
N LYS A 17 3.50 -13.78 24.16
CA LYS A 17 4.68 -13.16 23.53
C LYS A 17 4.39 -12.61 22.13
N PHE A 18 3.33 -13.06 21.47
CA PHE A 18 2.93 -12.66 20.11
C PHE A 18 1.75 -11.70 20.14
N LYS A 19 1.93 -10.54 20.76
CA LYS A 19 0.91 -9.47 20.72
C LYS A 19 1.12 -8.61 19.49
N ILE A 20 0.27 -8.82 18.48
CA ILE A 20 0.24 -7.97 17.29
C ILE A 20 -0.12 -6.53 17.71
N LYS A 21 0.84 -5.62 17.61
CA LYS A 21 0.67 -4.19 17.93
C LYS A 21 0.35 -3.32 16.72
N THR A 22 0.68 -3.81 15.53
CA THR A 22 0.47 -3.12 14.26
C THR A 22 -0.35 -4.00 13.34
N SER A 23 -1.32 -3.44 12.64
CA SER A 23 -2.03 -4.15 11.58
C SER A 23 -2.04 -3.32 10.30
N ILE A 24 -1.87 -3.98 9.16
CA ILE A 24 -1.96 -3.41 7.83
C ILE A 24 -3.22 -3.96 7.16
N VAL A 25 -4.13 -3.06 6.83
CA VAL A 25 -5.36 -3.36 6.08
C VAL A 25 -5.22 -2.75 4.69
N GLY A 26 -5.50 -3.53 3.66
CA GLY A 26 -5.34 -3.06 2.29
C GLY A 26 -6.01 -3.93 1.24
N ASP A 27 -5.90 -3.46 -0.01
CA ASP A 27 -6.43 -4.17 -1.17
C ASP A 27 -5.48 -5.28 -1.66
N SER A 28 -5.70 -5.77 -2.89
CA SER A 28 -4.87 -6.81 -3.51
C SER A 28 -3.39 -6.45 -3.63
N LEU A 29 -2.99 -5.17 -3.50
CA LEU A 29 -1.58 -4.75 -3.54
C LEU A 29 -0.75 -5.29 -2.37
N ILE A 30 -1.35 -5.42 -1.18
CA ILE A 30 -0.62 -5.89 0.00
C ILE A 30 -0.72 -7.41 0.20
N ARG A 31 -1.46 -8.12 -0.66
CA ARG A 31 -1.78 -9.54 -0.47
C ARG A 31 -0.55 -10.40 -0.27
N HIS A 32 0.57 -10.07 -0.90
CA HIS A 32 1.82 -10.86 -0.82
C HIS A 32 2.90 -10.18 0.02
N VAL A 33 2.66 -8.97 0.54
CA VAL A 33 3.64 -8.20 1.32
C VAL A 33 3.98 -8.92 2.62
N PHE A 34 3.03 -9.64 3.21
CA PHE A 34 3.23 -10.36 4.47
C PHE A 34 4.35 -11.41 4.41
N ASN A 35 4.63 -11.98 3.22
CA ASN A 35 5.70 -12.97 3.02
C ASN A 35 7.10 -12.40 3.33
N TYR A 36 7.24 -11.07 3.34
CA TYR A 36 8.50 -10.39 3.61
C TYR A 36 8.65 -9.99 5.09
N PHE A 37 7.69 -10.36 5.95
CA PHE A 37 7.75 -10.11 7.39
C PHE A 37 7.91 -11.43 8.12
N ASP A 38 8.92 -11.50 9.00
CA ASP A 38 9.18 -12.69 9.81
C ASP A 38 8.07 -12.85 10.87
N PRO A 39 7.25 -13.91 10.81
CA PRO A 39 6.17 -14.13 11.77
C PRO A 39 6.68 -14.45 13.18
N SER A 40 7.94 -14.89 13.32
CA SER A 40 8.56 -15.11 14.63
C SER A 40 8.89 -13.79 15.35
N ASN A 41 8.97 -12.69 14.60
CA ASN A 41 9.17 -11.37 15.16
C ASN A 41 7.87 -10.87 15.80
N THR A 42 7.88 -10.69 17.12
CA THR A 42 6.74 -10.22 17.91
C THR A 42 6.25 -8.81 17.52
N SER A 43 7.06 -8.06 16.76
CA SER A 43 6.70 -6.75 16.22
C SER A 43 6.18 -6.80 14.78
N ALA A 44 6.12 -7.97 14.14
CA ALA A 44 5.58 -8.11 12.80
C ALA A 44 4.11 -7.65 12.75
N PRO A 45 3.72 -6.89 11.71
CA PRO A 45 2.35 -6.45 11.57
C PRO A 45 1.44 -7.64 11.19
N GLY A 46 0.22 -7.63 11.70
CA GLY A 46 -0.85 -8.47 11.17
C GLY A 46 -1.34 -7.91 9.83
N PHE A 47 -1.66 -8.77 8.87
CA PHE A 47 -2.14 -8.36 7.55
C PHE A 47 -3.59 -8.80 7.34
N VAL A 48 -4.41 -7.90 6.84
CA VAL A 48 -5.74 -8.22 6.32
C VAL A 48 -5.88 -7.63 4.93
N SER A 49 -6.13 -8.49 3.94
CA SER A 49 -6.26 -8.06 2.55
C SER A 49 -7.39 -8.79 1.84
N TYR A 50 -8.11 -8.08 0.98
CA TYR A 50 -9.11 -8.66 0.10
C TYR A 50 -9.17 -7.87 -1.22
N GLY A 51 -9.51 -8.57 -2.29
CA GLY A 51 -9.56 -7.98 -3.63
C GLY A 51 -10.67 -6.95 -3.72
N GLY A 52 -10.34 -5.74 -4.16
CA GLY A 52 -11.34 -4.69 -4.38
C GLY A 52 -11.75 -3.90 -3.12
N ALA A 53 -10.99 -4.03 -2.03
CA ALA A 53 -11.26 -3.35 -0.77
C ALA A 53 -11.45 -1.83 -0.92
N MET A 54 -12.48 -1.31 -0.26
CA MET A 54 -12.84 0.10 -0.16
C MET A 54 -12.76 0.60 1.29
N PHE A 55 -12.88 1.91 1.49
CA PHE A 55 -12.88 2.48 2.84
C PHE A 55 -14.05 2.00 3.71
N GLU A 56 -15.22 1.77 3.10
CA GLU A 56 -16.41 1.30 3.82
C GLU A 56 -16.23 -0.10 4.43
N ASP A 57 -15.43 -0.95 3.79
CA ASP A 57 -15.15 -2.32 4.22
C ASP A 57 -14.22 -2.39 5.45
N VAL A 58 -13.52 -1.29 5.76
CA VAL A 58 -12.58 -1.23 6.89
C VAL A 58 -13.30 -1.52 8.20
N LEU A 59 -14.52 -0.99 8.39
CA LEU A 59 -15.21 -1.11 9.68
C LEU A 59 -15.56 -2.56 10.03
N ALA A 60 -15.97 -3.35 9.04
CA ALA A 60 -16.16 -4.79 9.22
C ALA A 60 -14.81 -5.48 9.49
N THR A 61 -13.76 -5.05 8.81
CA THR A 61 -12.40 -5.59 9.02
C THR A 61 -11.89 -5.36 10.45
N LEU A 62 -12.23 -4.23 11.07
CA LEU A 62 -11.81 -3.91 12.44
C LEU A 62 -12.33 -4.93 13.46
N GLU A 63 -13.46 -5.58 13.22
CA GLU A 63 -14.04 -6.55 14.16
C GLU A 63 -13.19 -7.82 14.27
N TYR A 64 -12.42 -8.14 13.23
CA TYR A 64 -11.55 -9.30 13.20
C TYR A 64 -10.13 -9.02 13.74
N LEU A 65 -9.78 -7.75 13.93
CA LEU A 65 -8.47 -7.37 14.45
C LEU A 65 -8.38 -7.63 15.95
N PRO A 66 -7.31 -8.27 16.45
CA PRO A 66 -7.12 -8.52 17.88
C PRO A 66 -7.26 -7.25 18.73
N THR A 67 -7.71 -7.44 19.97
CA THR A 67 -7.64 -6.38 20.98
C THR A 67 -6.18 -6.08 21.28
N GLY A 68 -5.82 -4.78 21.37
CA GLY A 68 -4.45 -4.35 21.64
C GLY A 68 -3.60 -3.97 20.42
N VAL A 69 -4.16 -4.00 19.21
CA VAL A 69 -3.60 -3.31 18.04
C VAL A 69 -3.62 -1.80 18.31
N GLU A 70 -2.46 -1.17 18.30
CA GLU A 70 -2.28 0.25 18.63
C GLU A 70 -1.99 1.09 17.37
N THR A 71 -1.43 0.46 16.33
CA THR A 71 -1.09 1.10 15.07
C THR A 71 -1.86 0.44 13.93
N LEU A 72 -2.66 1.21 13.21
CA LEU A 72 -3.38 0.74 12.01
C LEU A 72 -2.77 1.41 10.77
N VAL A 73 -2.39 0.62 9.77
CA VAL A 73 -1.98 1.11 8.45
C VAL A 73 -3.09 0.82 7.47
N LEU A 74 -3.52 1.82 6.72
CA LEU A 74 -4.54 1.69 5.67
C LEU A 74 -3.89 1.87 4.30
N GLN A 75 -3.73 0.80 3.53
CA GLN A 75 -3.32 0.79 2.12
C GLN A 75 -4.55 0.54 1.25
N LEU A 76 -5.41 1.56 1.15
CA LEU A 76 -6.71 1.49 0.51
C LEU A 76 -6.98 2.73 -0.36
N GLY A 77 -8.13 2.75 -1.01
CA GLY A 77 -8.60 3.90 -1.79
C GLY A 77 -8.46 3.72 -3.30
N THR A 78 -7.80 2.65 -3.75
CA THR A 78 -7.61 2.35 -5.18
C THR A 78 -8.96 2.20 -5.91
N VAL A 79 -9.91 1.52 -5.26
CA VAL A 79 -11.25 1.29 -5.80
C VAL A 79 -12.15 2.51 -5.56
N ASP A 80 -12.07 3.13 -4.38
CA ASP A 80 -12.79 4.37 -4.07
C ASP A 80 -12.49 5.47 -5.08
N LEU A 81 -11.20 5.66 -5.39
CA LEU A 81 -10.76 6.67 -6.35
C LEU A 81 -11.26 6.36 -7.76
N ALA A 82 -11.19 5.09 -8.18
CA ALA A 82 -11.67 4.66 -9.50
C ALA A 82 -13.19 4.86 -9.66
N ARG A 83 -13.97 4.78 -8.57
CA ARG A 83 -15.43 4.91 -8.59
C ARG A 83 -15.93 6.34 -8.35
N ARG A 84 -15.29 7.08 -7.44
CA ARG A 84 -15.85 8.31 -6.84
C ARG A 84 -15.03 9.58 -7.12
N ARG A 85 -13.84 9.48 -7.73
CA ARG A 85 -12.86 10.58 -7.90
C ARG A 85 -12.27 11.06 -6.56
N SER A 86 -11.31 11.98 -6.61
CA SER A 86 -10.51 12.36 -5.43
C SER A 86 -11.36 12.96 -4.30
N ALA A 87 -12.19 13.97 -4.58
CA ALA A 87 -12.90 14.72 -3.54
C ALA A 87 -13.86 13.84 -2.72
N ALA A 88 -14.63 12.98 -3.39
CA ALA A 88 -15.55 12.07 -2.70
C ALA A 88 -14.81 10.93 -1.99
N ALA A 89 -13.69 10.44 -2.54
CA ALA A 89 -12.84 9.48 -1.84
C ALA A 89 -12.23 10.09 -0.56
N VAL A 90 -11.81 11.36 -0.58
CA VAL A 90 -11.34 12.07 0.63
C VAL A 90 -12.45 12.23 1.66
N ALA A 91 -13.65 12.59 1.22
CA ALA A 91 -14.80 12.69 2.13
C ALA A 91 -15.10 11.35 2.81
N GLU A 92 -15.04 10.24 2.07
CA GLU A 92 -15.25 8.90 2.62
C GLU A 92 -14.12 8.48 3.57
N LEU A 93 -12.87 8.79 3.23
CA LEU A 93 -11.72 8.58 4.12
C LEU A 93 -11.93 9.32 5.45
N LYS A 94 -12.33 10.59 5.43
CA LYS A 94 -12.60 11.39 6.65
C LYS A 94 -13.64 10.72 7.54
N ARG A 95 -14.76 10.26 6.95
CA ARG A 95 -15.82 9.54 7.67
C ARG A 95 -15.29 8.24 8.26
N THR A 96 -14.53 7.49 7.48
CA THR A 96 -13.97 6.19 7.89
C THR A 96 -13.00 6.35 9.04
N VAL A 97 -12.07 7.31 8.97
CA VAL A 97 -11.12 7.63 10.06
C VAL A 97 -11.86 8.02 11.34
N LYS A 98 -12.89 8.88 11.24
CA LYS A 98 -13.72 9.24 12.41
C LYS A 98 -14.37 8.01 13.03
N ARG A 99 -14.95 7.12 12.22
CA ARG A 99 -15.60 5.88 12.70
C ARG A 99 -14.60 4.89 13.30
N ILE A 100 -13.39 4.75 12.73
CA ILE A 100 -12.33 3.93 13.32
C ILE A 100 -12.01 4.42 14.73
N ARG A 101 -11.81 5.73 14.91
CA ARG A 101 -11.50 6.32 16.23
C ARG A 101 -12.62 6.12 17.25
N GLN A 102 -13.87 6.17 16.81
CA GLN A 102 -15.03 5.90 17.67
C GLN A 102 -15.13 4.43 18.08
N ARG A 103 -14.87 3.49 17.16
CA ARG A 103 -15.02 2.04 17.40
C ARG A 103 -13.81 1.39 18.08
N ARG A 104 -12.60 1.90 17.82
CA ARG A 104 -11.33 1.33 18.29
C ARG A 104 -10.45 2.44 18.89
N PRO A 105 -10.87 3.08 20.01
CA PRO A 105 -10.13 4.20 20.60
C PRO A 105 -8.72 3.81 21.09
N GLU A 106 -8.46 2.52 21.31
CA GLU A 106 -7.14 2.00 21.67
C GLU A 106 -6.12 2.05 20.51
N MET A 107 -6.58 2.18 19.27
CA MET A 107 -5.72 2.39 18.10
C MET A 107 -5.18 3.83 18.13
N LYS A 108 -4.05 4.02 18.81
CA LYS A 108 -3.41 5.32 19.03
C LYS A 108 -2.97 5.99 17.72
N THR A 109 -2.45 5.20 16.78
CA THR A 109 -1.83 5.72 15.55
C THR A 109 -2.51 5.13 14.32
N ILE A 110 -2.86 6.00 13.36
CA ILE A 110 -3.32 5.58 12.03
C ILE A 110 -2.33 6.10 10.99
N LEU A 111 -1.81 5.20 10.17
CA LEU A 111 -0.93 5.51 9.07
C LEU A 111 -1.71 5.33 7.77
N LEU A 112 -1.94 6.43 7.05
CA LEU A 112 -2.65 6.42 5.79
C LEU A 112 -1.67 6.24 4.66
N SER A 113 -2.00 5.30 3.79
CA SER A 113 -1.23 4.98 2.61
C SER A 113 -2.14 5.01 1.38
N PHE A 114 -1.56 5.39 0.24
CA PHE A 114 -2.35 5.93 -0.89
C PHE A 114 -2.31 5.02 -2.11
N PRO A 115 -3.32 5.14 -3.00
CA PRO A 115 -3.33 4.43 -4.27
C PRO A 115 -2.04 4.68 -5.04
N LEU A 116 -1.37 3.61 -5.43
CA LEU A 116 -0.15 3.67 -6.24
C LEU A 116 -0.50 3.99 -7.69
N SER A 117 0.46 4.56 -8.41
CA SER A 117 0.35 4.80 -9.85
C SER A 117 0.04 3.50 -10.59
N ARG A 118 -0.72 3.58 -11.67
CA ARG A 118 -1.01 2.44 -12.55
C ARG A 118 -0.26 2.56 -13.87
N ALA A 119 0.05 1.42 -14.47
CA ALA A 119 0.46 1.33 -15.86
C ALA A 119 -0.71 0.85 -16.73
N PRO A 120 -0.74 1.21 -18.03
CA PRO A 120 -1.72 0.68 -18.95
C PRO A 120 -1.67 -0.85 -18.98
N ASN A 121 -2.84 -1.48 -19.05
CA ASN A 121 -2.96 -2.92 -19.12
C ASN A 121 -3.98 -3.35 -20.16
N ARG A 122 -3.95 -4.65 -20.53
CA ARG A 122 -4.78 -5.22 -21.60
C ARG A 122 -6.05 -5.92 -21.10
N ARG A 123 -6.39 -5.80 -19.81
CA ARG A 123 -7.62 -6.40 -19.29
C ARG A 123 -8.83 -5.76 -20.00
N ARG A 124 -9.68 -6.60 -20.60
CA ARG A 124 -10.90 -6.25 -21.38
C ARG A 124 -10.69 -5.68 -22.78
N GLY A 125 -9.67 -6.15 -23.51
CA GLY A 125 -9.66 -6.07 -24.99
C GLY A 125 -9.25 -4.73 -25.61
N GLY A 126 -8.76 -3.77 -24.82
CA GLY A 126 -8.25 -2.49 -25.33
C GLY A 126 -7.25 -1.83 -24.40
N ALA A 127 -6.40 -0.96 -24.94
CA ALA A 127 -5.44 -0.19 -24.15
C ALA A 127 -6.15 0.89 -23.32
N ASN A 128 -6.21 0.73 -22.00
CA ASN A 128 -6.89 1.66 -21.07
C ASN A 128 -6.09 2.94 -20.75
N ARG A 129 -5.30 3.45 -21.71
CA ARG A 129 -4.34 4.55 -21.49
C ARG A 129 -4.99 5.83 -20.95
N ASN A 130 -6.16 6.19 -21.47
CA ASN A 130 -6.90 7.38 -21.03
C ASN A 130 -7.36 7.25 -19.58
N PHE A 131 -7.91 6.08 -19.22
CA PHE A 131 -8.29 5.78 -17.85
C PHE A 131 -7.07 5.82 -16.92
N VAL A 132 -5.94 5.21 -17.29
CA VAL A 132 -4.72 5.23 -16.47
C VAL A 132 -4.19 6.65 -16.27
N ARG A 133 -4.16 7.46 -17.34
CA ARG A 133 -3.74 8.87 -17.24
C ARG A 133 -4.62 9.65 -16.28
N TRP A 134 -5.94 9.51 -16.43
CA TRP A 134 -6.92 10.12 -15.54
C TRP A 134 -6.75 9.64 -14.10
N PHE A 135 -6.69 8.33 -13.89
CA PHE A 135 -6.57 7.72 -12.56
C PHE A 135 -5.31 8.19 -11.84
N ASN A 136 -4.16 8.23 -12.52
CA ASN A 136 -2.91 8.67 -11.92
C ASN A 136 -2.94 10.17 -11.56
N ALA A 137 -3.60 11.01 -12.35
CA ALA A 137 -3.79 12.43 -12.01
C ALA A 137 -4.68 12.59 -10.77
N GLU A 138 -5.78 11.82 -10.69
CA GLU A 138 -6.64 11.79 -9.52
C GLU A 138 -5.93 11.24 -8.28
N ALA A 139 -5.08 10.21 -8.43
CA ALA A 139 -4.32 9.61 -7.33
C ALA A 139 -3.32 10.61 -6.76
N GLN A 140 -2.64 11.38 -7.61
CA GLN A 140 -1.76 12.47 -7.16
C GLN A 140 -2.54 13.57 -6.46
N ARG A 141 -3.73 13.94 -6.95
CA ARG A 141 -4.58 14.95 -6.31
C ARG A 141 -5.04 14.48 -4.94
N TYR A 142 -5.54 13.25 -4.86
CA TYR A 142 -5.94 12.58 -3.62
C TYR A 142 -4.78 12.52 -2.61
N ALA A 143 -3.60 12.08 -3.03
CA ALA A 143 -2.41 12.00 -2.18
C ALA A 143 -1.99 13.38 -1.63
N ARG A 144 -1.98 14.43 -2.46
CA ARG A 144 -1.67 15.80 -2.01
C ARG A 144 -2.69 16.30 -0.98
N GLU A 145 -3.97 16.12 -1.24
CA GLU A 145 -5.03 16.58 -0.35
C GLU A 145 -4.95 15.88 1.02
N VAL A 146 -4.79 14.56 1.03
CA VAL A 146 -4.72 13.83 2.30
C VAL A 146 -3.42 14.12 3.05
N ARG A 147 -2.30 14.31 2.35
CA ARG A 147 -1.05 14.79 2.97
C ARG A 147 -1.25 16.13 3.69
N GLN A 148 -1.97 17.06 3.07
CA GLN A 148 -2.31 18.35 3.71
C GLN A 148 -3.21 18.15 4.92
N LEU A 149 -4.23 17.28 4.83
CA LEU A 149 -5.13 16.98 5.95
C LEU A 149 -4.40 16.35 7.15
N CYS A 150 -3.45 15.43 6.90
CA CYS A 150 -2.61 14.85 7.96
C CYS A 150 -1.70 15.91 8.60
N ARG A 151 -1.05 16.76 7.79
CA ARG A 151 -0.14 17.81 8.28
C ARG A 151 -0.87 18.91 9.05
N GLY A 152 -2.04 19.31 8.57
CA GLY A 152 -2.87 20.32 9.21
C GLY A 152 -3.68 19.81 10.40
N GLY A 153 -3.54 18.53 10.78
CA GLY A 153 -4.24 17.94 11.91
C GLY A 153 -5.75 17.79 11.74
N VAL A 154 -6.30 18.02 10.53
CA VAL A 154 -7.75 18.00 10.25
C VAL A 154 -8.37 16.62 10.48
N LEU A 155 -7.61 15.55 10.25
CA LEU A 155 -8.07 14.19 10.53
C LEU A 155 -8.01 13.82 12.02
N GLY A 156 -7.32 14.63 12.84
CA GLY A 156 -7.06 14.41 14.24
C GLY A 156 -5.59 14.08 14.55
N HIS A 157 -5.25 14.02 15.83
CA HIS A 157 -3.90 13.72 16.30
C HIS A 157 -3.46 12.29 15.94
N ARG A 158 -2.15 12.10 15.75
CA ARG A 158 -1.49 10.80 15.48
C ARG A 158 -2.03 10.09 14.23
N ILE A 159 -2.38 10.86 13.21
CA ILE A 159 -2.70 10.36 11.88
C ILE A 159 -1.62 10.83 10.94
N PHE A 160 -0.88 9.89 10.37
CA PHE A 160 0.30 10.20 9.57
C PHE A 160 0.10 9.72 8.13
N TYR A 161 0.80 10.40 7.24
CA TYR A 161 0.83 10.12 5.82
C TYR A 161 2.07 9.28 5.49
N ILE A 162 1.88 8.10 4.92
CA ILE A 162 2.97 7.31 4.33
C ILE A 162 3.17 7.79 2.89
N ASP A 163 4.30 8.46 2.66
CA ASP A 163 4.68 8.89 1.32
C ASP A 163 5.35 7.75 0.56
N HIS A 164 4.61 7.20 -0.40
CA HIS A 164 5.07 6.26 -1.41
C HIS A 164 5.66 6.96 -2.64
N GLY A 165 6.08 8.22 -2.54
CA GLY A 165 6.49 9.05 -3.68
C GLY A 165 7.44 8.38 -4.68
N PHE A 166 8.37 7.55 -4.22
CA PHE A 166 9.26 6.75 -5.07
C PHE A 166 8.53 5.66 -5.90
N LEU A 167 7.42 5.09 -5.40
CA LEU A 167 6.52 4.16 -6.10
C LEU A 167 5.55 4.86 -7.06
N THR A 168 5.51 6.20 -7.08
CA THR A 168 4.68 6.92 -8.06
C THR A 168 5.43 7.24 -9.35
N LEU A 169 6.74 6.99 -9.36
CA LEU A 169 7.65 7.26 -10.48
C LEU A 169 7.52 6.20 -11.59
N PRO A 170 8.04 6.47 -12.81
CA PRO A 170 8.09 5.50 -13.91
C PRO A 170 8.59 4.09 -13.56
N PRO A 171 9.52 3.87 -12.60
CA PRO A 171 9.95 2.55 -12.15
C PRO A 171 8.79 1.64 -11.71
N TRP A 172 7.73 2.19 -11.10
CA TRP A 172 6.61 1.37 -10.66
C TRP A 172 5.88 0.65 -11.80
N ARG A 173 5.94 1.19 -13.02
CA ARG A 173 5.39 0.52 -14.20
C ARG A 173 6.09 -0.81 -14.49
N PHE A 174 7.36 -0.93 -14.12
CA PHE A 174 8.15 -2.16 -14.24
C PHE A 174 7.96 -3.06 -13.01
N LEU A 175 7.59 -2.48 -11.88
CA LEU A 175 7.28 -3.21 -10.65
C LEU A 175 5.86 -3.79 -10.63
N ALA A 176 5.03 -3.56 -11.65
CA ALA A 176 3.68 -4.13 -11.76
C ALA A 176 3.56 -5.15 -12.90
N PHE A 177 3.07 -6.36 -12.61
CA PHE A 177 3.01 -7.43 -13.63
C PHE A 177 1.85 -7.27 -14.61
N ASP A 178 0.72 -6.71 -14.16
CA ASP A 178 -0.45 -6.44 -15.01
C ASP A 178 -0.79 -4.95 -15.06
N GLY A 179 0.17 -4.08 -14.72
CA GLY A 179 0.01 -2.64 -14.64
C GLY A 179 -0.87 -2.12 -13.50
N LEU A 180 -1.45 -3.00 -12.68
CA LEU A 180 -2.12 -2.64 -11.43
C LEU A 180 -1.45 -3.30 -10.23
N HIS A 181 -1.30 -4.62 -10.27
CA HIS A 181 -0.79 -5.43 -9.18
C HIS A 181 0.73 -5.52 -9.24
N ALA A 182 1.35 -5.45 -8.07
CA ALA A 182 2.79 -5.55 -7.91
C ALA A 182 3.30 -6.93 -8.37
N SER A 183 4.35 -6.93 -9.18
CA SER A 183 5.22 -8.07 -9.46
C SER A 183 5.93 -8.53 -8.19
N PHE A 184 6.66 -9.64 -8.25
CA PHE A 184 7.48 -10.11 -7.13
C PHE A 184 8.43 -9.02 -6.59
N GLU A 185 9.21 -8.39 -7.46
CA GLU A 185 10.10 -7.27 -7.11
C GLU A 185 9.31 -6.07 -6.56
N GLY A 186 8.14 -5.78 -7.14
CA GLY A 186 7.27 -4.70 -6.66
C GLY A 186 6.74 -4.93 -5.24
N VAL A 187 6.42 -6.19 -4.90
CA VAL A 187 5.99 -6.57 -3.55
C VAL A 187 7.15 -6.42 -2.57
N GLU A 188 8.35 -6.85 -2.94
CA GLU A 188 9.55 -6.71 -2.11
C GLU A 188 9.86 -5.24 -1.81
N VAL A 189 9.87 -4.39 -2.83
CA VAL A 189 10.10 -2.96 -2.70
C VAL A 189 9.04 -2.31 -1.80
N LEU A 190 7.77 -2.68 -1.99
CA LEU A 190 6.68 -2.18 -1.15
C LEU A 190 6.83 -2.65 0.31
N ALA A 191 7.22 -3.90 0.53
CA ALA A 191 7.46 -4.46 1.86
C ALA A 191 8.61 -3.75 2.57
N GLN A 192 9.72 -3.52 1.89
CA GLN A 192 10.89 -2.83 2.43
C GLN A 192 10.53 -1.40 2.85
N HIS A 193 9.74 -0.69 2.04
CA HIS A 193 9.28 0.64 2.41
C HIS A 193 8.31 0.64 3.59
N PHE A 194 7.43 -0.36 3.70
CA PHE A 194 6.62 -0.51 4.91
C PHE A 194 7.51 -0.73 6.14
N LYS A 195 8.55 -1.57 6.06
CA LYS A 195 9.49 -1.77 7.18
C LYS A 195 10.16 -0.46 7.60
N GLU A 196 10.62 0.34 6.65
CA GLU A 196 11.27 1.63 6.91
C GLU A 196 10.31 2.64 7.54
N ARG A 197 9.10 2.76 7.00
CA ARG A 197 8.09 3.69 7.52
C ARG A 197 7.60 3.31 8.90
N LEU A 198 7.41 2.02 9.14
CA LEU A 198 6.99 1.53 10.44
C LEU A 198 8.12 1.62 11.47
N ARG A 199 9.39 1.45 11.10
CA ARG A 199 10.56 1.77 11.94
C ARG A 199 10.52 3.21 12.43
N TYR A 200 10.25 4.17 11.54
CA TYR A 200 10.20 5.59 11.92
C TYR A 200 9.10 5.89 12.95
N HIS A 201 7.96 5.21 12.83
CA HIS A 201 6.85 5.37 13.77
C HIS A 201 6.95 4.46 15.01
N ARG A 202 7.90 3.50 15.03
CA ARG A 202 8.24 2.62 16.15
C ARG A 202 9.78 2.39 16.19
N PRO A 203 10.56 3.31 16.80
CA PRO A 203 12.04 3.27 16.74
C PRO A 203 12.71 1.97 17.24
N ARG A 204 12.01 1.12 18.00
CA ARG A 204 12.53 -0.17 18.51
C ARG A 204 12.77 -1.25 17.44
N TRP A 205 12.44 -1.00 16.17
CA TRP A 205 12.60 -1.95 15.06
C TRP A 205 14.02 -1.95 14.43
N ALA A 206 14.88 -1.00 14.78
CA ALA A 206 16.19 -0.80 14.15
C ALA A 206 17.31 -1.65 14.76
N SER A 207 17.06 -2.34 15.88
CA SER A 207 18.04 -3.23 16.48
C SER A 207 17.86 -4.62 15.90
N ALA A 208 18.71 -5.03 14.97
CA ALA A 208 19.04 -6.44 14.87
C ALA A 208 19.52 -6.91 16.26
N PRO A 209 19.25 -8.15 16.69
CA PRO A 209 19.94 -8.68 17.85
C PRO A 209 21.44 -8.60 17.51
N ARG A 210 22.19 -7.79 18.27
CA ARG A 210 23.64 -7.98 18.32
C ARG A 210 23.79 -9.39 18.84
N LEU A 211 24.38 -10.27 18.03
CA LEU A 211 25.01 -11.48 18.55
C LEU A 211 25.89 -10.99 19.71
N THR A 212 25.49 -11.34 20.93
CA THR A 212 26.39 -11.27 22.07
C THR A 212 27.43 -12.35 21.84
N GLU A 213 28.54 -11.96 21.20
CA GLU A 213 29.78 -12.68 21.36
C GLU A 213 30.23 -12.46 22.81
N GLU A 214 29.83 -13.38 23.68
CA GLU A 214 30.67 -13.76 24.81
C GLU A 214 31.93 -14.41 24.23
N THR A 215 33.06 -13.71 24.34
CA THR A 215 34.32 -14.32 24.80
C THR A 215 35.32 -13.21 25.15
N ASP A 216 35.64 -13.18 26.44
CA ASP A 216 36.97 -13.08 27.03
C ASP A 216 37.88 -11.87 26.80
N ASN A 217 38.23 -11.30 27.96
CA ASN A 217 39.32 -10.39 28.21
C ASN A 217 40.66 -10.93 27.69
N HIS A 218 41.46 -10.10 27.02
CA HIS A 218 42.84 -9.84 27.42
C HIS A 218 43.44 -8.63 26.67
N ASP A 219 44.00 -7.74 27.48
CA ASP A 219 45.20 -6.91 27.30
C ASP A 219 45.40 -5.88 26.16
N GLN A 220 45.76 -4.69 26.66
CA GLN A 220 46.61 -3.63 26.12
C GLN A 220 47.23 -3.82 24.72
N ALA A 221 46.94 -2.88 23.82
CA ALA A 221 47.95 -2.29 22.92
C ALA A 221 47.49 -0.94 22.36
N SER A 222 48.44 -0.01 22.28
CA SER A 222 48.39 1.38 21.78
C SER A 222 47.77 1.58 20.39
N PRO A 223 47.35 2.81 20.02
CA PRO A 223 46.81 3.09 18.69
C PRO A 223 47.94 3.11 17.63
N PRO A 224 47.76 2.49 16.44
CA PRO A 224 48.68 2.70 15.34
C PRO A 224 48.38 4.01 14.63
N ALA A 225 49.48 4.69 14.28
CA ALA A 225 49.52 5.89 13.47
C ALA A 225 49.15 5.63 12.00
N GLY A 226 48.63 6.67 11.34
CA GLY A 226 48.75 6.87 9.90
C GLY A 226 47.73 6.15 9.02
N LEU A 227 46.62 6.83 8.69
CA LEU A 227 45.86 6.53 7.47
C LEU A 227 46.52 7.25 6.29
N PRO A 228 46.80 6.56 5.16
CA PRO A 228 47.25 7.23 3.94
C PRO A 228 46.13 8.04 3.29
N PRO A 229 46.43 9.13 2.58
CA PRO A 229 45.43 9.96 1.92
C PRO A 229 44.77 9.22 0.76
N CYS A 230 43.46 9.47 0.58
CA CYS A 230 42.65 8.94 -0.51
C CYS A 230 43.22 9.31 -1.89
N PRO A 231 43.21 8.39 -2.88
CA PRO A 231 43.58 8.73 -4.24
C PRO A 231 42.54 9.66 -4.90
N PRO A 232 42.96 10.54 -5.83
CA PRO A 232 42.06 11.45 -6.52
C PRO A 232 41.08 10.69 -7.42
N ARG A 233 39.86 11.22 -7.53
CA ARG A 233 38.80 10.66 -8.39
C ARG A 233 39.18 10.73 -9.87
N PRO A 234 38.86 9.70 -10.67
CA PRO A 234 39.02 9.75 -12.12
C PRO A 234 38.04 10.75 -12.76
N PRO A 235 38.40 11.35 -13.91
CA PRO A 235 37.55 12.30 -14.61
C PRO A 235 36.30 11.62 -15.19
N CYS A 236 35.18 12.33 -15.13
CA CYS A 236 33.89 11.89 -15.66
C CYS A 236 33.96 11.74 -17.19
N LEU A 237 33.56 10.57 -17.71
CA LEU A 237 33.36 10.36 -19.14
C LEU A 237 32.20 11.20 -19.68
N PRO A 238 32.28 11.71 -20.94
CA PRO A 238 31.21 12.47 -21.55
C PRO A 238 29.99 11.59 -21.88
N CYS A 239 28.80 12.11 -21.61
CA CYS A 239 27.52 11.46 -21.92
C CYS A 239 27.37 11.21 -23.44
N PRO A 240 26.95 10.00 -23.86
CA PRO A 240 26.63 9.75 -25.27
C PRO A 240 25.40 10.57 -25.69
N GLN A 241 25.50 11.17 -26.87
CA GLN A 241 24.46 12.03 -27.44
C GLN A 241 23.16 11.26 -27.71
N ARG A 242 22.05 11.94 -27.43
CA ARG A 242 20.69 11.41 -27.53
C ARG A 242 20.30 11.23 -29.01
N PRO A 243 19.75 10.08 -29.42
CA PRO A 243 19.27 9.92 -30.79
C PRO A 243 18.05 10.81 -31.08
N PRO A 244 17.88 11.28 -32.32
CA PRO A 244 16.81 12.19 -32.69
C PRO A 244 15.43 11.53 -32.61
N ARG A 245 14.43 12.34 -32.28
CA ARG A 245 13.02 11.96 -32.09
C ARG A 245 12.35 11.67 -33.45
N PRO A 246 11.58 10.59 -33.60
CA PRO A 246 10.76 10.39 -34.79
C PRO A 246 9.53 11.31 -34.79
N THR A 247 9.21 11.86 -35.95
CA THR A 247 8.04 12.68 -36.26
C THR A 247 6.75 11.84 -36.32
N PRO A 248 5.58 12.39 -35.90
CA PRO A 248 4.33 11.64 -35.89
C PRO A 248 3.68 11.59 -37.28
N SER A 249 3.45 10.38 -37.78
CA SER A 249 2.60 10.10 -38.94
C SER A 249 1.11 10.22 -38.57
N ARG A 250 0.35 10.97 -39.38
CA ARG A 250 -1.11 11.13 -39.27
C ARG A 250 -1.81 9.86 -39.73
N ALA A 251 -2.61 9.24 -38.87
CA ALA A 251 -3.62 8.25 -39.25
C ALA A 251 -5.01 8.91 -39.37
N PRO A 252 -5.85 8.51 -40.33
CA PRO A 252 -7.17 9.09 -40.58
C PRO A 252 -8.23 8.62 -39.56
N PRO A 253 -9.37 9.33 -39.42
CA PRO A 253 -10.42 8.99 -38.47
C PRO A 253 -11.29 7.82 -38.97
N VAL A 254 -11.70 6.94 -38.04
CA VAL A 254 -12.68 5.86 -38.28
C VAL A 254 -14.02 6.25 -37.61
N PRO A 255 -15.19 5.99 -38.22
CA PRO A 255 -16.45 6.58 -37.79
C PRO A 255 -17.07 5.85 -36.59
N GLU A 256 -17.45 6.62 -35.56
CA GLU A 256 -18.36 6.20 -34.49
C GLU A 256 -19.80 6.18 -35.00
N ARG A 257 -20.46 5.01 -34.96
CA ARG A 257 -21.88 4.78 -34.61
C ARG A 257 -22.31 3.41 -35.12
N ARG A 258 -22.51 2.47 -34.18
CA ARG A 258 -23.46 1.33 -34.21
C ARG A 258 -23.04 0.24 -33.20
N TYR A 259 -23.04 0.55 -31.90
CA TYR A 259 -22.89 -0.53 -30.89
C TYR A 259 -23.60 -0.25 -29.55
N LEU A 260 -24.67 0.54 -29.55
CA LEU A 260 -25.51 0.75 -28.35
C LEU A 260 -26.89 0.09 -28.41
N THR A 261 -27.20 -0.69 -29.45
CA THR A 261 -28.54 -1.29 -29.61
C THR A 261 -28.60 -2.81 -29.43
N ARG A 262 -27.52 -3.48 -28.98
CA ARG A 262 -27.51 -4.95 -28.79
C ARG A 262 -27.38 -5.45 -27.36
N LEU A 263 -27.31 -4.55 -26.36
CA LEU A 263 -27.25 -4.93 -24.94
C LEU A 263 -28.56 -4.71 -24.17
N ALA A 264 -29.60 -4.17 -24.80
CA ALA A 264 -30.90 -3.92 -24.15
C ALA A 264 -31.92 -5.08 -24.30
N THR A 265 -31.67 -6.09 -25.13
CA THR A 265 -32.62 -7.19 -25.41
C THR A 265 -32.24 -8.53 -24.81
N LYS A 266 -31.19 -8.62 -23.98
CA LYS A 266 -30.75 -9.89 -23.36
C LYS A 266 -30.99 -9.99 -21.85
N ALA A 267 -31.62 -8.99 -21.24
CA ALA A 267 -31.94 -8.95 -19.81
C ALA A 267 -33.41 -9.25 -19.47
N ALA A 268 -34.23 -9.64 -20.46
CA ALA A 268 -35.67 -9.85 -20.28
C ALA A 268 -36.14 -11.31 -20.48
N SER A 269 -35.25 -12.30 -20.42
CA SER A 269 -35.64 -13.69 -20.66
C SER A 269 -34.82 -14.70 -19.85
N GLN A 270 -35.12 -14.82 -18.55
CA GLN A 270 -34.99 -16.09 -17.81
C GLN A 270 -36.12 -16.17 -16.77
N PRO A 271 -37.01 -17.19 -16.84
CA PRO A 271 -38.03 -17.40 -15.83
C PRO A 271 -37.53 -18.25 -14.65
N ASN A 272 -38.03 -17.91 -13.47
CA ASN A 272 -37.95 -18.66 -12.22
C ASN A 272 -38.31 -20.15 -12.38
N ARG A 273 -37.48 -21.03 -11.83
CA ARG A 273 -37.86 -22.40 -11.46
C ARG A 273 -37.15 -22.80 -10.17
N GLU A 274 -37.75 -22.41 -9.05
CA GLU A 274 -37.61 -23.13 -7.77
C GLU A 274 -38.95 -23.02 -7.03
N ALA A 275 -39.83 -24.00 -7.27
CA ALA A 275 -40.90 -24.43 -6.39
C ALA A 275 -41.28 -25.86 -6.82
N GLU A 276 -41.60 -26.71 -5.86
CA GLU A 276 -41.94 -28.15 -5.94
C GLU A 276 -40.76 -29.14 -5.88
N ASN A 277 -40.27 -29.40 -4.66
CA ASN A 277 -40.45 -30.69 -3.95
C ASN A 277 -39.82 -30.63 -2.56
#